data_AF-A0AAD5MI30-F1
#
_entry.id   AF-A0AAD5MI30-F1
#
_cell.length_a   1.000
_cell.length_b   1.000
_cell.length_c   1.000
_cell.angle_alpha   90.00
_cell.angle_beta   90.00
_cell.angle_gamma   90.00
#
_symmetry.space_group_name_H-M   'P 1'
#
loop_
_entity.id
_entity.type
_entity.pdbx_description
1 polymer ?
#
loop_
_entity_poly.entity_id
_entity_poly.type
_entity_poly.pdbx_seq_one_letter_code
_entity_poly.pdbx_strand_id
1 'polypeptide(L)' 'MRQHTNEKISLGQPGPKGPTGPEGLAGARGRPGLPGPSGIPGLDGEKGICPKYCAIDGGIFFEDGTRR' A
#
# COMPACT_ATOMS: atom_id res chain seq x y z
N MET A 1 18.45 12.60 -90.05
CA MET A 1 17.92 13.41 -88.93
C MET A 1 16.68 12.74 -88.37
N ARG A 2 16.75 12.12 -87.18
CA ARG A 2 15.58 11.82 -86.34
C ARG A 2 16.02 11.92 -84.89
N GLN A 3 15.55 12.97 -84.23
CA GLN A 3 15.78 13.25 -82.82
C GLN A 3 14.88 12.30 -82.04
N HIS A 4 15.45 11.34 -81.33
CA HIS A 4 14.74 10.61 -80.29
C HIS A 4 14.94 11.41 -79.00
N THR A 5 14.00 12.29 -78.68
CA THR A 5 13.93 12.87 -77.34
C THR A 5 13.53 11.75 -76.38
N ASN A 6 14.54 11.15 -75.76
CA ASN A 6 14.36 10.22 -74.66
C ASN A 6 13.91 11.04 -73.44
N GLU A 7 12.62 11.31 -73.37
CA GLU A 7 12.00 11.97 -72.24
C GLU A 7 12.00 10.98 -71.08
N LYS A 8 13.12 10.97 -70.35
CA LYS A 8 13.34 10.13 -69.18
C LYS A 8 12.27 10.50 -68.15
N ILE A 9 11.21 9.73 -68.06
CA ILE A 9 10.21 9.83 -67.00
C ILE A 9 10.94 9.49 -65.69
N SER A 10 11.43 10.52 -64.99
CA SER A 10 11.94 10.38 -63.63
C SER A 10 10.74 10.23 -62.70
N LEU A 11 10.50 9.01 -62.23
CA LEU A 11 9.69 8.78 -61.04
C LEU A 11 10.20 9.72 -59.93
N GLY A 12 9.30 10.55 -59.41
CA GLY A 12 9.64 11.55 -58.39
C GLY A 12 10.29 10.90 -57.16
N GLN A 13 11.10 11.69 -56.45
CA GLN A 13 11.73 11.20 -55.22
C GLN A 13 10.64 10.76 -54.22
N PRO A 14 10.90 9.70 -53.43
CA PRO A 14 10.02 9.33 -52.33
C PRO A 14 9.73 10.54 -51.44
N GLY A 15 8.49 10.62 -50.94
CA GLY A 15 8.11 11.68 -50.01
C GLY A 15 8.95 11.65 -48.72
N PRO A 16 8.99 12.77 -47.97
CA PRO A 16 9.68 12.80 -46.70
C PRO A 16 9.07 11.79 -45.72
N LYS A 17 9.89 11.35 -44.75
CA LYS A 17 9.38 10.54 -43.64
C LYS A 17 8.29 11.32 -42.89
N GLY A 18 7.24 10.60 -42.46
CA GLY A 18 6.20 11.18 -41.62
C GLY A 18 6.74 11.67 -40.26
N PRO A 19 5.95 12.48 -39.53
CA PRO A 19 6.34 12.98 -38.22
C PRO A 19 6.48 11.84 -37.20
N THR A 20 7.19 12.12 -36.10
CA THR A 20 7.21 11.23 -34.94
C THR A 20 5.81 11.08 -34.36
N GLY A 21 5.48 9.88 -33.86
CA GLY A 21 4.21 9.63 -33.20
C GLY A 21 4.05 10.41 -31.88
N PRO A 22 2.83 10.44 -31.32
CA PRO A 22 2.57 11.07 -30.03
C PRO A 22 3.29 10.36 -28.88
N GLU A 23 3.40 11.03 -27.73
CA GLU A 23 3.88 10.43 -26.50
C GLU A 23 2.96 9.29 -26.04
N GLY A 24 3.53 8.31 -25.34
CA GLY A 24 2.76 7.22 -24.72
C GLY A 24 1.88 7.73 -23.58
N LEU A 25 0.90 6.89 -23.18
CA LEU A 25 0.06 7.18 -22.01
C LEU A 25 0.88 7.09 -20.71
N ALA A 26 0.46 7.85 -19.71
CA ALA A 26 1.01 7.75 -18.36
C ALA A 26 0.85 6.32 -17.81
N GLY A 27 1.81 5.89 -16.98
CA GLY A 27 1.76 4.59 -16.33
C GLY A 27 0.59 4.45 -15.35
N ALA A 28 0.21 3.21 -15.05
CA ALA A 28 -0.81 2.92 -14.03
C ALA A 28 -0.36 3.37 -12.64
N ARG A 29 -1.32 3.70 -11.78
CA ARG A 29 -1.06 4.01 -10.36
C ARG A 29 -0.40 2.82 -9.67
N GLY A 30 0.54 3.11 -8.76
CA GLY A 30 1.16 2.10 -7.90
C GLY A 30 0.15 1.34 -7.04
N ARG A 31 0.55 0.15 -6.57
CA ARG A 31 -0.26 -0.69 -5.67
C ARG A 31 -0.41 -0.01 -4.29
N PRO A 32 -1.49 -0.29 -3.55
CA PRO A 32 -1.60 0.11 -2.15
C PRO A 32 -0.41 -0.40 -1.31
N GLY A 33 -0.10 0.30 -0.23
CA GLY A 33 0.91 -0.15 0.74
C GLY A 33 0.49 -1.41 1.50
N LEU A 34 1.44 -2.03 2.18
CA LEU A 34 1.17 -3.17 3.05
C LEU A 34 0.39 -2.73 4.31
N PRO A 35 -0.41 -3.62 4.93
CA PRO A 35 -0.99 -3.36 6.24
C PRO A 35 0.09 -3.01 7.29
N GLY A 36 -0.30 -2.22 8.29
CA GLY A 36 0.57 -1.92 9.43
C GLY A 36 0.84 -3.16 10.31
N PRO A 37 1.85 -3.09 11.19
CA PRO A 37 2.14 -4.15 12.15
C PRO A 37 1.01 -4.30 13.18
N SER A 38 0.93 -5.48 13.81
CA SER A 38 0.03 -5.70 14.95
C SER A 38 0.33 -4.75 16.11
N GLY A 39 -0.71 -4.40 16.88
CA GLY A 39 -0.56 -3.62 18.10
C GLY A 39 0.21 -4.37 19.20
N ILE A 40 0.69 -3.62 20.19
CA ILE A 40 1.31 -4.19 21.39
C ILE A 40 0.28 -4.98 22.22
N PRO A 41 0.67 -6.09 22.87
CA PRO A 41 -0.19 -6.76 23.85
C PRO A 41 -0.65 -5.80 24.95
N GLY A 42 -1.83 -6.07 25.51
CA GLY A 42 -2.32 -5.36 26.69
C GLY A 42 -1.43 -5.60 27.92
N LEU A 43 -1.55 -4.73 28.91
CA LEU A 43 -0.91 -4.91 30.21
C LEU A 43 -1.52 -6.10 30.96
N ASP A 44 -0.74 -6.69 31.84
CA ASP A 44 -1.22 -7.74 32.75
C ASP A 44 -2.36 -7.22 33.63
N GLY A 45 -3.33 -8.09 33.91
CA GLY A 45 -4.43 -7.78 34.82
C GLY A 45 -3.95 -7.60 36.26
N GLU A 46 -4.68 -6.79 37.03
CA GLU A 46 -4.41 -6.63 38.47
C GLU A 46 -4.60 -7.97 39.20
N LYS A 47 -3.78 -8.22 40.23
CA LYS A 47 -3.93 -9.42 41.07
C LYS A 47 -5.32 -9.43 41.70
N GLY A 48 -6.05 -10.53 41.55
CA GLY A 48 -7.30 -10.74 42.25
C GLY A 48 -7.10 -10.75 43.77
N ILE A 49 -7.98 -10.05 44.49
CA ILE A 49 -8.00 -10.08 45.96
C ILE A 49 -8.69 -11.40 46.36
N CYS A 50 -7.93 -12.38 46.85
CA CYS A 50 -8.48 -13.57 47.47
C CYS A 50 -8.71 -13.28 48.97
N PRO A 51 -9.96 -13.07 49.44
CA PRO A 51 -10.20 -13.07 50.88
C PRO A 51 -9.86 -14.46 51.42
N LYS A 52 -8.92 -14.53 52.37
CA LYS A 52 -8.45 -15.79 52.98
C LYS A 52 -9.57 -16.54 53.72
N TYR A 53 -10.60 -15.82 54.16
CA TYR A 53 -11.74 -16.36 54.88
C TYR A 53 -13.01 -15.61 54.51
N CYS A 54 -14.09 -16.32 54.24
CA CYS A 54 -15.43 -15.74 54.34
C CYS A 54 -15.69 -15.47 55.82
N ALA A 55 -15.57 -14.22 56.25
CA ALA A 55 -16.07 -13.85 57.56
C ALA A 55 -17.58 -14.09 57.57
N ILE A 56 -18.09 -14.73 58.62
CA ILE A 56 -19.54 -14.93 58.84
C ILE A 56 -20.27 -13.57 58.84
N ASP A 57 -19.52 -12.48 59.08
CA ASP A 57 -19.99 -11.10 59.18
C ASP A 57 -19.82 -10.29 57.87
N GLY A 58 -19.38 -10.90 56.77
CA GLY A 58 -19.23 -10.23 55.46
C GLY A 58 -18.05 -9.26 55.33
N GLY A 59 -17.10 -9.24 56.28
CA GLY A 59 -15.90 -8.41 56.23
C GLY A 59 -14.78 -9.00 55.37
N ILE A 60 -14.09 -8.15 54.60
CA ILE A 60 -12.87 -8.53 53.86
C ILE A 60 -11.67 -8.29 54.79
N PHE A 61 -10.95 -9.36 55.13
CA PHE A 61 -9.71 -9.29 55.89
C PHE A 61 -8.52 -9.51 54.95
N PHE A 62 -7.62 -8.53 54.93
CA PHE A 62 -6.36 -8.60 54.17
C PHE A 62 -5.29 -9.32 55.00
N GLU A 63 -4.23 -9.82 54.34
CA GLU A 63 -3.11 -10.47 55.05
C GLU A 63 -2.38 -9.54 56.03
N ASP A 64 -2.52 -8.22 55.87
CA ASP A 64 -1.95 -7.20 56.74
C ASP A 64 -2.80 -6.93 58.00
N GLY A 65 -3.92 -7.63 58.19
CA GLY A 65 -4.81 -7.47 59.33
C GLY A 65 -5.71 -6.24 59.27
N THR A 66 -5.68 -5.47 58.17
CA THR A 66 -6.62 -4.36 57.98
C THR A 66 -7.99 -4.89 57.57
N ARG A 67 -9.05 -4.29 58.13
CA ARG A 67 -10.45 -4.58 57.80
C ARG A 67 -11.00 -3.44 56.93
N ARG A 68 -11.66 -3.77 55.82
CA ARG A 68 -12.47 -2.82 55.03
C ARG A 68 -13.91 -3.29 54.93
#